data_AF-A0A4U7D299-F1
#
_entry.id   AF-A0A4U7D299-F1
#
_cell.length_a   1.000
_cell.length_b   1.000
_cell.length_c   1.000
_cell.angle_alpha   90.00
_cell.angle_beta   90.00
_cell.angle_gamma   90.00
#
_symmetry.space_group_name_H-M   'P 1'
#
loop_
_entity.id
_entity.type
_entity.pdbx_description
1 polymer ?
#
loop_
_entity_poly.entity_id
_entity_poly.type
_entity_poly.pdbx_seq_one_letter_code
_entity_poly.pdbx_strand_id
1 'polypeptide(L)'
;ESLAGDKGYDDQSLRDALGSEGVRPLLRHRLFAAYDHAHNARLDSELYGQRWMAETAFSAIKRRFGPAVHPRAWYREFRELVLTAAVYNLEQALKQ
;
A
#
# COMPACT_ATOMS: atom_id res chain seq x y z
N GLU A 1 11.43 -0.34 -11.18
CA GLU A 1 9.99 -0.51 -10.90
C GLU A 1 9.51 0.59 -9.95
N SER A 2 8.20 0.82 -9.82
CA SER A 2 7.65 1.83 -8.90
C SER A 2 6.50 1.28 -8.09
N LEU A 3 6.41 1.65 -6.81
CA LEU A 3 5.37 1.17 -5.90
C LEU A 3 4.54 2.35 -5.39
N ALA A 4 3.24 2.34 -5.67
CA ALA A 4 2.28 3.28 -5.10
C ALA A 4 1.69 2.73 -3.80
N GLY A 5 1.64 3.56 -2.76
CA GLY A 5 1.03 3.21 -1.48
C GLY A 5 -0.17 4.07 -1.13
N ASP A 6 -0.77 3.79 0.02
CA ASP A 6 -1.99 4.44 0.48
C ASP A 6 -1.78 5.91 0.93
N LYS A 7 -2.84 6.70 1.05
CA LYS A 7 -2.80 8.15 1.28
C LYS A 7 -2.66 8.35 2.76
N GLY A 8 -1.68 9.15 3.13
CA GLY A 8 -1.34 9.33 4.54
C GLY A 8 -0.50 8.20 5.09
N TYR A 9 -0.12 7.22 4.27
CA TYR A 9 1.00 6.36 4.58
C TYR A 9 2.30 7.12 4.27
N ASP A 10 3.02 7.47 5.32
CA ASP A 10 4.31 8.15 5.22
C ASP A 10 5.29 7.49 6.18
N ASP A 11 6.23 6.73 5.62
CA ASP A 11 7.22 5.97 6.38
C ASP A 11 8.57 6.04 5.68
N GLN A 12 9.57 6.57 6.38
CA GLN A 12 10.92 6.74 5.83
C GLN A 12 11.65 5.40 5.70
N SER A 13 11.45 4.47 6.63
CA SER A 13 12.10 3.16 6.60
C SER A 13 11.69 2.33 5.38
N LEU A 14 10.41 2.43 5.00
CA LEU A 14 9.88 1.82 3.78
C LEU A 14 10.50 2.47 2.53
N ARG A 15 10.64 3.79 2.50
CA ARG A 15 11.27 4.48 1.36
C ARG A 15 12.72 4.05 1.19
N ASP A 16 13.46 3.93 2.29
CA ASP A 16 14.86 3.53 2.29
C ASP A 16 15.00 2.08 1.81
N ALA A 17 14.15 1.17 2.30
CA ALA A 17 14.10 -0.22 1.87
C ALA A 17 13.72 -0.37 0.39
N LEU A 18 12.74 0.38 -0.09
CA LEU A 18 12.39 0.40 -1.52
C LEU A 18 13.54 0.96 -2.36
N GLY A 19 14.20 2.01 -1.86
CA GLY A 19 15.37 2.59 -2.47
C GLY A 19 16.55 1.63 -2.61
N SER A 20 16.82 0.80 -1.60
CA SER A 20 17.88 -0.22 -1.67
C SER A 20 17.59 -1.32 -2.70
N GLU A 21 16.31 -1.60 -2.95
CA GLU A 21 15.86 -2.54 -3.98
C GLU A 21 15.71 -1.89 -5.37
N GLY A 22 16.05 -0.59 -5.52
CA GLY A 22 15.89 0.14 -6.78
C GLY A 22 14.42 0.38 -7.19
N VAL A 23 13.49 0.26 -6.25
CA VAL A 23 12.06 0.51 -6.44
C VAL A 23 11.76 1.96 -6.07
N ARG A 24 11.15 2.72 -6.98
CA ARG A 24 10.78 4.11 -6.71
C ARG A 24 9.50 4.18 -5.87
N PRO A 25 9.53 4.71 -4.63
CA PRO A 25 8.33 4.87 -3.83
C PRO A 25 7.49 6.05 -4.35
N LEU A 26 6.22 5.77 -4.69
CA LEU A 26 5.22 6.76 -5.04
C LEU A 26 4.34 7.05 -3.81
N LEU A 27 4.98 7.61 -2.79
CA LEU A 27 4.37 7.95 -1.49
C LEU A 27 4.54 9.45 -1.24
N ARG A 28 3.45 10.17 -0.95
CA ARG A 28 3.55 11.59 -0.61
C ARG A 28 4.11 11.77 0.80
N HIS A 29 5.05 12.69 0.93
CA HIS A 29 5.51 13.19 2.23
C HIS A 29 4.41 14.01 2.89
N ARG A 30 4.24 13.82 4.19
CA ARG A 30 3.46 14.73 5.01
C ARG A 30 4.19 16.06 5.07
N LEU A 31 3.46 17.16 4.85
CA LEU A 31 4.05 18.49 4.73
C LEU A 31 4.40 19.03 6.12
N PHE A 32 5.68 18.95 6.49
CA PHE A 32 6.22 19.55 7.70
C PHE A 32 7.25 20.65 7.40
N ALA A 33 7.93 20.57 6.26
CA ALA A 33 8.98 21.48 5.83
C ALA A 33 8.98 21.72 4.31
N ALA A 34 9.72 22.74 3.87
CA ALA A 34 9.84 23.10 2.46
C ALA A 34 10.41 21.97 1.58
N TYR A 35 11.25 21.09 2.14
CA TYR A 35 11.80 19.96 1.39
C TYR A 35 10.74 18.88 1.08
N ASP A 36 9.70 18.74 1.90
CA ASP A 36 8.59 17.80 1.64
C ASP A 36 7.80 18.22 0.40
N HIS A 37 7.60 19.52 0.22
CA HIS A 37 6.99 20.09 -0.98
C HIS A 37 7.80 19.77 -2.22
N ALA A 38 9.12 19.94 -2.16
CA ALA A 38 10.01 19.62 -3.28
C ALA A 38 9.98 18.12 -3.62
N HIS A 39 9.94 17.26 -2.60
CA HIS A 39 9.89 15.81 -2.82
C HIS A 39 8.54 15.38 -3.43
N ASN A 40 7.43 15.95 -2.96
CA ASN A 40 6.10 15.72 -3.51
C ASN A 40 5.96 16.23 -4.95
N ALA A 41 6.59 17.36 -5.29
CA ALA A 41 6.58 17.91 -6.64
C ALA A 41 7.35 17.04 -7.66
N ARG A 42 8.29 16.20 -7.19
CA ARG A 42 9.03 15.25 -8.04
C ARG A 42 8.26 13.97 -8.35
N LEU A 43 7.16 13.70 -7.64
CA LEU A 43 6.33 12.53 -7.91
C LEU A 43 5.56 12.75 -9.21
N ASP A 44 5.58 11.73 -10.07
CA ASP A 44 4.75 11.70 -11.26
C ASP A 44 3.29 11.57 -10.84
N SER A 45 2.46 12.56 -11.22
CA SER A 45 1.05 12.61 -10.83
C SER A 45 0.20 11.52 -11.46
N GLU A 46 0.56 11.07 -12.66
CA GLU A 46 -0.17 10.01 -13.37
C GLU A 46 0.14 8.65 -12.73
N LEU A 47 1.42 8.36 -12.48
CA LEU A 47 1.83 7.14 -11.78
C LEU A 47 1.34 7.11 -10.34
N TYR A 48 1.36 8.23 -9.62
CA TYR A 48 0.77 8.32 -8.29
C TYR A 48 -0.77 8.15 -8.34
N GLY A 49 -1.41 8.61 -9.42
CA GLY A 49 -2.84 8.43 -9.65
C GLY A 49 -3.26 6.96 -9.67
N GLN A 50 -2.40 6.05 -10.16
CA GLN A 50 -2.63 4.60 -10.20
C GLN A 50 -2.82 3.92 -8.83
N ARG A 51 -2.61 4.65 -7.74
CA ARG A 51 -2.93 4.26 -6.37
C ARG A 51 -4.37 3.76 -6.18
N TRP A 52 -5.32 4.22 -7.00
CA TRP A 52 -6.71 3.75 -6.96
C TRP A 52 -6.83 2.23 -7.09
N MET A 53 -5.89 1.57 -7.77
CA MET A 53 -5.87 0.11 -7.91
C MET A 53 -5.62 -0.58 -6.57
N ALA A 54 -4.65 -0.09 -5.79
CA ALA A 54 -4.37 -0.60 -4.45
C ALA A 54 -5.56 -0.36 -3.51
N GLU A 55 -6.16 0.84 -3.53
CA GLU A 55 -7.37 1.15 -2.75
C GLU A 55 -8.53 0.22 -3.10
N THR A 56 -8.71 -0.10 -4.38
CA THR A 56 -9.75 -1.00 -4.87
C THR A 56 -9.52 -2.43 -4.38
N ALA A 57 -8.29 -2.95 -4.49
CA ALA A 57 -7.92 -4.27 -4.00
C ALA A 57 -8.15 -4.40 -2.49
N PHE A 58 -7.65 -3.45 -1.69
CA PHE A 58 -7.88 -3.44 -0.24
C PHE A 58 -9.37 -3.34 0.11
N SER A 59 -10.14 -2.57 -0.63
CA SER A 59 -11.58 -2.46 -0.41
C SER A 59 -12.32 -3.76 -0.75
N ALA A 60 -11.93 -4.46 -1.82
CA ALA A 60 -12.49 -5.76 -2.17
C ALA A 60 -12.17 -6.82 -1.10
N ILE A 61 -10.92 -6.86 -0.63
CA ILE A 61 -10.48 -7.74 0.46
C ILE A 61 -11.32 -7.48 1.73
N LYS A 62 -11.42 -6.22 2.16
CA LYS A 62 -12.19 -5.84 3.35
C LYS A 62 -13.67 -6.22 3.24
N ARG A 63 -14.30 -5.98 2.10
CA ARG A 63 -15.72 -6.33 1.90
C ARG A 63 -15.96 -7.83 1.92
N ARG A 64 -15.04 -8.61 1.35
CA ARG A 64 -15.20 -10.05 1.22
C ARG A 64 -14.89 -10.81 2.50
N PHE A 65 -13.82 -10.44 3.19
CA PHE A 65 -13.32 -11.19 4.34
C PHE A 65 -13.55 -10.48 5.67
N GLY A 66 -13.72 -9.16 5.69
CA GLY A 66 -13.89 -8.36 6.91
C GLY A 66 -14.94 -8.88 7.89
N PRO A 67 -16.13 -9.35 7.46
CA PRO A 67 -17.11 -9.93 8.38
C PRO A 67 -16.67 -11.26 9.02
N ALA A 68 -15.78 -12.01 8.37
CA ALA A 68 -15.32 -13.32 8.84
C ALA A 68 -14.11 -13.23 9.79
N VAL A 69 -13.39 -12.10 9.78
CA VAL A 69 -12.16 -11.93 10.59
C VAL A 69 -12.38 -10.94 11.73
N HIS A 70 -12.30 -11.45 12.95
CA HIS A 70 -12.34 -10.65 14.19
C HIS A 70 -11.20 -11.07 15.13
N PRO A 71 -9.95 -10.80 14.76
CA PRO A 71 -8.81 -11.07 15.64
C PRO A 71 -8.88 -10.20 16.89
N ARG A 72 -8.50 -10.79 18.02
CA ARG A 72 -8.46 -10.12 19.33
C ARG A 72 -7.04 -9.72 19.76
N ALA A 73 -6.06 -9.98 18.92
CA ALA A 73 -4.65 -9.77 19.21
C ALA A 73 -3.92 -9.21 17.98
N TRP A 74 -3.18 -8.13 18.21
CA TRP A 74 -2.41 -7.38 17.19
C TRP A 74 -1.59 -8.27 16.23
N TYR A 75 -0.84 -9.26 16.74
CA TYR A 75 0.00 -10.10 15.88
C TYR A 75 -0.82 -11.04 14.98
N ARG A 76 -2.06 -11.35 15.36
CA ARG A 76 -3.00 -12.15 14.57
C ARG A 76 -3.64 -11.30 13.48
N GLU A 77 -3.96 -10.04 13.77
CA GLU A 77 -4.44 -9.07 12.78
C GLU A 77 -3.48 -8.96 11.60
N PHE A 78 -2.18 -8.80 11.87
CA PHE A 78 -1.17 -8.73 10.82
C PHE A 78 -1.10 -10.01 9.97
N ARG A 79 -1.05 -11.17 10.62
CA ARG A 79 -0.97 -12.47 9.91
C ARG A 79 -2.23 -12.73 9.08
N GLU A 80 -3.39 -12.41 9.62
CA GLU A 80 -4.66 -12.55 8.91
C GLU A 80 -4.74 -11.62 7.71
N LEU A 81 -4.26 -10.38 7.83
CA LEU A 81 -4.21 -9.45 6.70
C LEU A 81 -3.34 -10.00 5.57
N VAL A 82 -2.16 -10.51 5.90
CA VAL A 82 -1.25 -11.15 4.92
C VAL A 82 -1.89 -12.39 4.28
N LEU A 83 -2.48 -13.27 5.09
CA LEU A 83 -3.16 -14.48 4.59
C LEU A 83 -4.33 -14.14 3.68
N THR A 84 -5.14 -13.15 4.06
CA THR A 84 -6.31 -12.74 3.30
C THR A 84 -5.91 -12.14 1.95
N ALA A 85 -4.86 -11.31 1.93
CA ALA A 85 -4.30 -10.78 0.69
C ALA A 85 -3.74 -11.90 -0.22
N ALA A 86 -3.02 -12.87 0.36
CA ALA A 86 -2.50 -14.02 -0.37
C ALA A 86 -3.62 -14.87 -0.98
N VAL A 87 -4.65 -15.21 -0.20
CA VAL A 87 -5.83 -15.95 -0.68
C VAL A 87 -6.54 -15.17 -1.79
N TYR A 88 -6.75 -13.86 -1.59
CA TYR A 88 -7.36 -13.01 -2.61
C TYR A 88 -6.57 -13.04 -3.93
N ASN A 89 -5.24 -12.93 -3.88
CA ASN A 89 -4.39 -12.98 -5.06
C ASN A 89 -4.47 -14.34 -5.77
N LEU A 90 -4.48 -15.45 -5.02
CA LEU A 90 -4.65 -16.80 -5.59
C LEU A 90 -6.01 -16.94 -6.27
N GLU A 91 -7.08 -16.46 -5.64
CA GLU A 91 -8.42 -16.49 -6.25
C GLU A 91 -8.54 -15.62 -7.50
N GLN A 92 -7.82 -14.51 -7.59
CA GLN A 92 -7.76 -13.71 -8.82
C GLN A 92 -6.96 -14.44 -9.90
N ALA A 93 -5.82 -15.05 -9.55
CA ALA A 93 -4.99 -15.79 -10.48
C ALA A 93 -5.72 -17.01 -11.08
N LEU A 94 -6.60 -17.66 -10.32
CA LEU A 94 -7.43 -18.78 -10.80
C LEU A 94 -8.63 -18.35 -11.65
N LYS A 95 -9.02 -17.07 -11.62
CA LYS A 95 -10.14 -16.52 -12.39
C LYS A 95 -9.70 -15.97 -13.75
N GLN A 96 -8.41 -15.74 -13.93
CA GLN A 96 -7.80 -15.41 -15.22
C GLN A 96 -7.50 -16.70 -16.00
#